data_AF-A0A1W7CYL8-F1
#
_entry.id   AF-A0A1W7CYL8-F1
#
_cell.length_a   1.000
_cell.length_b   1.000
_cell.length_c   1.000
_cell.angle_alpha   90.00
_cell.angle_beta   90.00
_cell.angle_gamma   90.00
#
_symmetry.space_group_name_H-M   'P 1'
#
loop_
_entity.id
_entity.type
_entity.pdbx_description
1 polymer ?
#
loop_
_entity_poly.entity_id
_entity_poly.type
_entity_poly.pdbx_seq_one_letter_code
_entity_poly.pdbx_strand_id
1 'polypeptide(L)'
;MTWGPHQLPVPHAAAWSAERTAVAGALTVRADGAGLAYRDERPGDRDGQGVLWARIGQAQGQGRPNFRALHSGRQRGAMLDKLCQVCGGQASRTGRGWLFLLQRPAPPEARDWPEGLLCTKPPVCRPCAALAMRHCPHLSDPVVVRSRKPRTWGVFGGFFTPAPDGGLAPHADSALPYGDARAPWFLASQLVVELTRCTVESAPRPAR
;
A
#
# COMPACT_ATOMS: atom_id res chain seq x y z
N MET A 1 -3.37 -19.50 -4.22
CA MET A 1 -4.84 -19.43 -4.34
C MET A 1 -5.19 -18.72 -5.63
N THR A 2 -6.13 -19.27 -6.39
CA THR A 2 -6.62 -18.71 -7.65
C THR A 2 -8.07 -18.27 -7.53
N TRP A 3 -8.53 -17.34 -8.37
CA TRP A 3 -9.90 -16.81 -8.33
C TRP A 3 -10.45 -16.54 -9.73
N GLY A 4 -11.77 -16.67 -9.87
CA GLY A 4 -12.51 -16.35 -11.08
C GLY A 4 -12.38 -17.40 -12.20
N PRO A 5 -13.06 -17.18 -13.34
CA PRO A 5 -13.15 -18.15 -14.44
C PRO A 5 -11.79 -18.47 -15.08
N HIS A 6 -10.84 -17.52 -15.05
CA HIS A 6 -9.49 -17.70 -15.58
C HIS A 6 -8.49 -18.24 -14.55
N GLN A 7 -8.94 -18.61 -13.34
CA GLN A 7 -8.12 -19.11 -12.24
C GLN A 7 -6.84 -18.30 -12.02
N LEU A 8 -6.96 -16.97 -12.01
CA LEU A 8 -5.83 -16.08 -11.83
C LEU A 8 -5.39 -16.07 -10.37
N PRO A 9 -4.08 -15.97 -10.07
CA PRO A 9 -3.60 -15.86 -8.70
C PRO A 9 -4.17 -14.59 -8.05
N VAL A 10 -4.69 -14.74 -6.83
CA VAL A 10 -5.07 -13.60 -6.01
C VAL A 10 -3.78 -12.93 -5.50
N PRO A 11 -3.58 -11.62 -5.70
CA PRO A 11 -2.40 -10.94 -5.20
C PRO A 11 -2.24 -11.13 -3.68
N HIS A 12 -1.03 -11.47 -3.24
CA HIS A 12 -0.69 -11.63 -1.83
C HIS A 12 -1.11 -10.41 -0.99
N ALA A 13 -0.89 -9.20 -1.50
CA ALA A 13 -1.22 -7.98 -0.78
C ALA A 13 -2.72 -7.60 -0.81
N ALA A 14 -3.55 -8.24 -1.64
CA ALA A 14 -4.98 -7.94 -1.71
C ALA A 14 -5.69 -8.37 -0.41
N ALA A 15 -6.65 -7.56 0.02
CA ALA A 15 -7.50 -7.87 1.17
C ALA A 15 -8.60 -8.88 0.80
N TRP A 16 -9.12 -9.59 1.79
CA TRP A 16 -10.26 -10.51 1.66
C TRP A 16 -11.46 -9.99 2.44
N SER A 17 -12.68 -10.32 2.02
CA SER A 17 -13.90 -9.82 2.67
C SER A 17 -14.06 -10.29 4.11
N ALA A 18 -13.45 -11.41 4.50
CA ALA A 18 -13.41 -11.87 5.89
C ALA A 18 -12.39 -11.09 6.76
N GLU A 19 -11.48 -10.34 6.14
CA GLU A 19 -10.46 -9.52 6.81
C GLU A 19 -11.06 -8.16 7.18
N ARG A 20 -11.85 -8.14 8.24
CA ARG A 20 -12.55 -6.94 8.70
C ARG A 20 -11.59 -5.95 9.36
N THR A 21 -11.82 -4.66 9.12
CA THR A 21 -11.10 -3.55 9.76
C THR A 21 -11.65 -3.31 11.16
N ALA A 22 -10.76 -3.16 12.14
CA ALA A 22 -11.15 -2.78 13.50
C ALA A 22 -10.95 -1.27 13.67
N VAL A 23 -11.88 -0.49 13.13
CA VAL A 23 -11.84 1.00 13.19
C VAL A 23 -13.05 1.54 13.97
N ALA A 24 -14.26 1.11 13.62
CA ALA A 24 -15.48 1.58 14.27
C ALA A 24 -15.52 1.14 15.75
N GLY A 25 -15.65 2.11 16.65
CA GLY A 25 -15.74 1.90 18.11
C GLY A 25 -14.42 1.57 18.82
N ALA A 26 -13.38 1.14 18.09
CA ALA A 26 -12.09 0.77 18.66
C ALA A 26 -11.15 1.97 18.87
N LEU A 27 -11.28 3.02 18.06
CA LEU A 27 -10.48 4.24 18.19
C LEU A 27 -11.05 5.20 19.23
N THR A 28 -10.15 5.95 19.85
CA THR A 28 -10.45 7.03 20.80
C THR A 28 -9.40 8.13 20.70
N VAL A 29 -9.65 9.26 21.35
CA VAL A 29 -8.64 10.29 21.56
C VAL A 29 -7.75 9.86 22.73
N ARG A 30 -6.44 10.03 22.59
CA ARG A 30 -5.48 9.82 23.69
C ARG A 30 -5.90 10.61 24.93
N ALA A 31 -5.54 10.13 26.11
CA ALA A 31 -5.87 10.78 27.38
C ALA A 31 -5.29 12.21 27.49
N ASP A 32 -4.18 12.49 26.81
CA ASP A 32 -3.56 13.82 26.74
C ASP A 32 -4.20 14.74 25.68
N GLY A 33 -5.22 14.27 24.96
CA GLY A 33 -5.88 15.04 23.90
C GLY A 33 -5.04 15.20 22.63
N ALA A 34 -3.85 14.60 22.53
CA ALA A 34 -2.87 14.94 21.52
C ALA A 34 -2.89 14.03 20.28
N GLY A 35 -3.91 13.18 20.10
CA GLY A 35 -4.02 12.32 18.92
C GLY A 35 -4.94 11.12 19.09
N LEU A 36 -4.90 10.22 18.12
CA LEU A 36 -5.63 8.96 18.09
C LEU A 36 -4.91 7.88 18.88
N ALA A 37 -5.69 7.00 19.48
CA ALA A 37 -5.25 5.73 20.06
C ALA A 37 -6.31 4.66 19.84
N TYR A 38 -5.90 3.39 19.91
CA TYR A 38 -6.84 2.32 20.17
C TYR A 38 -7.19 2.30 21.66
N ARG A 39 -8.46 1.99 21.99
CA ARG A 39 -8.88 1.84 23.41
C ARG A 39 -8.07 0.76 24.12
N ASP A 40 -7.71 -0.30 23.41
CA ASP A 40 -6.82 -1.36 23.83
C ASP A 40 -5.49 -1.33 23.04
N GLU A 41 -4.86 -0.16 22.91
CA GLU A 41 -3.60 -0.01 22.16
C GLU A 41 -2.53 -0.99 22.67
N ARG A 42 -1.84 -1.66 21.73
CA ARG A 42 -0.86 -2.72 21.96
C ARG A 42 0.49 -2.33 21.37
N PRO A 43 1.59 -2.87 21.91
CA PRO A 43 2.87 -2.85 21.23
C PRO A 43 2.71 -3.39 19.79
N GLY A 44 3.06 -2.57 18.79
CA GLY A 44 2.94 -2.91 17.37
C GLY A 44 1.81 -2.23 16.61
N ASP A 45 0.85 -1.59 17.28
CA ASP A 45 -0.15 -0.75 16.60
C ASP A 45 0.47 0.51 16.01
N ARG A 46 1.62 0.94 16.55
CA ARG A 46 2.41 2.03 16.01
C ARG A 46 3.64 1.50 15.29
N ASP A 47 4.05 2.20 14.24
CA ASP A 47 5.36 1.97 13.64
C ASP A 47 6.49 2.65 14.43
N GLY A 48 7.73 2.45 13.98
CA GLY A 48 8.91 3.07 14.59
C GLY A 48 8.97 4.60 14.45
N GLN A 49 8.01 5.23 13.77
CA GLN A 49 7.85 6.68 13.67
C GLN A 49 6.67 7.17 14.54
N GLY A 50 6.04 6.29 15.32
CA GLY A 50 4.94 6.63 16.23
C GLY A 50 3.57 6.77 15.58
N VAL A 51 3.44 6.48 14.28
CA VAL A 51 2.16 6.59 13.56
C VAL A 51 1.29 5.38 13.86
N LEU A 52 -0.01 5.58 14.12
CA LEU A 52 -0.96 4.50 14.37
C LEU A 52 -1.38 3.80 13.07
N TRP A 53 -1.42 2.47 13.06
CA TRP A 53 -1.75 1.65 11.89
C TRP A 53 -3.10 0.95 12.04
N ALA A 54 -3.86 0.93 10.95
CA ALA A 54 -5.15 0.27 10.87
C ALA A 54 -5.02 -1.25 11.08
N ARG A 55 -5.72 -1.76 12.10
CA ARG A 55 -5.86 -3.19 12.37
C ARG A 55 -6.80 -3.83 11.34
N ILE A 56 -6.30 -4.89 10.70
CA ILE A 56 -7.07 -5.74 9.78
C ILE A 56 -6.94 -7.20 10.24
N GLY A 57 -8.07 -7.90 10.33
CA GLY A 57 -8.11 -9.31 10.72
C GLY A 57 -7.32 -10.22 9.77
N GLN A 58 -6.78 -11.32 10.29
CA GLN A 58 -6.05 -12.32 9.51
C GLN A 58 -6.99 -13.44 9.06
N ALA A 59 -7.46 -13.38 7.82
CA ALA A 59 -8.38 -14.36 7.25
C ALA A 59 -8.14 -14.51 5.74
N GLN A 60 -6.88 -14.44 5.31
CA GLN A 60 -6.50 -14.56 3.91
C GLN A 60 -7.04 -15.87 3.33
N GLY A 61 -7.68 -15.79 2.16
CA GLY A 61 -8.32 -16.95 1.53
C GLY A 61 -9.79 -17.16 1.89
N GLN A 62 -10.30 -16.47 2.92
CA GLN A 62 -11.68 -16.61 3.36
C GLN A 62 -12.59 -15.52 2.77
N GLY A 63 -13.73 -15.93 2.21
CA GLY A 63 -14.66 -15.03 1.54
C GLY A 63 -14.19 -14.66 0.12
N ARG A 64 -14.35 -13.39 -0.26
CA ARG A 64 -14.02 -12.88 -1.60
C ARG A 64 -12.79 -11.98 -1.58
N PRO A 65 -11.86 -12.10 -2.53
CA PRO A 65 -10.76 -11.15 -2.67
C PRO A 65 -11.28 -9.79 -3.12
N ASN A 66 -10.78 -8.73 -2.49
CA ASN A 66 -11.03 -7.35 -2.88
C ASN A 66 -9.79 -6.82 -3.62
N PHE A 67 -9.80 -6.87 -4.95
CA PHE A 67 -8.68 -6.44 -5.78
C PHE A 67 -8.40 -4.92 -5.74
N ARG A 68 -9.34 -4.13 -5.20
CA ARG A 68 -9.18 -2.68 -5.03
C ARG A 68 -8.56 -2.31 -3.68
N ALA A 69 -8.64 -3.19 -2.70
CA ALA A 69 -8.14 -2.95 -1.35
C ALA A 69 -6.87 -3.74 -1.07
N LEU A 70 -5.92 -3.10 -0.40
CA LEU A 70 -4.71 -3.75 0.09
C LEU A 70 -4.86 -4.05 1.59
N HIS A 71 -4.44 -5.23 2.00
CA HIS A 71 -4.35 -5.54 3.41
C HIS A 71 -3.16 -4.79 4.01
N SER A 72 -3.42 -3.91 5.00
CA SER A 72 -2.44 -2.99 5.58
C SER A 72 -1.13 -3.67 6.00
N GLY A 73 -1.20 -4.72 6.83
CA GLY A 73 -0.01 -5.47 7.25
C GLY A 73 0.81 -6.06 6.10
N ARG A 74 0.16 -6.80 5.18
CA ARG A 74 0.82 -7.39 4.00
C ARG A 74 1.38 -6.34 3.04
N GLN A 75 0.69 -5.21 2.84
CA GLN A 75 1.20 -4.11 2.02
C GLN A 75 2.46 -3.51 2.65
N ARG A 76 2.43 -3.23 3.95
CA ARG A 76 3.57 -2.67 4.70
C ARG A 76 4.77 -3.63 4.68
N GLY A 77 4.53 -4.91 4.98
CA GLY A 77 5.57 -5.95 4.92
C GLY A 77 6.18 -6.07 3.53
N ALA A 78 5.35 -6.16 2.49
CA ALA A 78 5.84 -6.24 1.11
C ALA A 78 6.68 -5.02 0.70
N MET A 79 6.32 -3.81 1.17
CA MET A 79 7.11 -2.61 0.95
C MET A 79 8.45 -2.65 1.69
N LEU A 80 8.46 -2.99 2.98
CA LEU A 80 9.68 -2.99 3.80
C LEU A 80 10.66 -4.07 3.33
N ASP A 81 10.17 -5.30 3.19
CA ASP A 81 10.93 -6.50 2.87
C ASP A 81 11.13 -6.70 1.35
N LYS A 82 10.59 -5.78 0.55
CA LYS A 82 10.73 -5.75 -0.91
C LYS A 82 10.22 -7.03 -1.58
N LEU A 83 9.06 -7.48 -1.12
CA LEU A 83 8.35 -8.64 -1.65
C LEU A 83 7.45 -8.24 -2.82
N CYS A 84 7.22 -9.20 -3.71
CA CYS A 84 6.27 -9.10 -4.79
C CYS A 84 4.85 -9.01 -4.23
N GLN A 85 4.14 -7.92 -4.51
CA GLN A 85 2.75 -7.73 -4.04
C GLN A 85 1.77 -8.82 -4.54
N VAL A 86 2.13 -9.55 -5.60
CA VAL A 86 1.28 -10.58 -6.21
C VAL A 86 1.53 -11.96 -5.62
N CYS A 87 2.78 -12.45 -5.59
CA CYS A 87 3.06 -13.80 -5.10
C CYS A 87 3.57 -13.87 -3.66
N GLY A 88 3.95 -12.74 -3.05
CA GLY A 88 4.56 -12.71 -1.71
C GLY A 88 6.04 -13.14 -1.66
N GLY A 89 6.59 -13.68 -2.76
CA GLY A 89 8.04 -13.96 -2.87
C GLY A 89 8.88 -12.71 -3.12
N GLN A 90 10.19 -12.85 -3.32
CA GLN A 90 11.06 -11.69 -3.55
C GLN A 90 10.70 -10.92 -4.84
N ALA A 91 10.67 -9.59 -4.77
CA ALA A 91 10.53 -8.77 -5.97
C ALA A 91 11.77 -8.81 -6.88
N SER A 92 11.61 -8.47 -8.15
CA SER A 92 12.71 -8.50 -9.11
C SER A 92 13.72 -7.39 -8.84
N ARG A 93 14.96 -7.78 -8.53
CA ARG A 93 16.10 -6.88 -8.28
C ARG A 93 17.18 -7.04 -9.35
N THR A 94 17.70 -5.92 -9.84
CA THR A 94 18.90 -5.84 -10.70
C THR A 94 19.76 -4.65 -10.28
N GLY A 95 20.89 -4.40 -10.95
CA GLY A 95 21.71 -3.19 -10.73
C GLY A 95 20.95 -1.87 -11.01
N ARG A 96 19.82 -1.93 -11.73
CA ARG A 96 18.95 -0.77 -11.97
C ARG A 96 17.92 -0.54 -10.86
N GLY A 97 17.77 -1.46 -9.91
CA GLY A 97 16.81 -1.32 -8.82
C GLY A 97 15.63 -2.27 -8.89
N TRP A 98 14.66 -2.07 -8.00
CA TRP A 98 13.53 -2.98 -7.84
C TRP A 98 12.44 -2.65 -8.82
N LEU A 99 11.78 -3.69 -9.29
CA LEU A 99 10.73 -3.57 -10.28
C LEU A 99 9.42 -3.12 -9.64
N PHE A 100 8.88 -2.00 -10.12
CA PHE A 100 7.55 -1.51 -9.86
C PHE A 100 6.75 -1.56 -11.17
N LEU A 101 5.49 -1.97 -11.07
CA LEU A 101 4.53 -1.90 -12.16
C LEU A 101 3.57 -0.76 -11.85
N LEU A 102 3.57 0.26 -12.69
CA LEU A 102 2.87 1.51 -12.47
C LEU A 102 1.93 1.80 -13.63
N GLN A 103 0.93 2.64 -13.39
CA GLN A 103 0.08 3.21 -14.44
C GLN A 103 0.72 4.53 -14.89
N ARG A 104 0.83 4.76 -16.20
CA ARG A 104 1.25 6.08 -16.70
C ARG A 104 0.21 7.14 -16.30
N PRO A 105 0.61 8.26 -15.70
CA PRO A 105 -0.30 9.37 -15.44
C PRO A 105 -0.67 10.10 -16.74
N ALA A 106 -1.80 10.80 -16.74
CA ALA A 106 -2.15 11.68 -17.85
C ALA A 106 -1.25 12.92 -17.85
N PRO A 107 -1.03 13.58 -19.01
CA PRO A 107 -0.45 14.92 -19.02
C PRO A 107 -1.27 15.90 -18.15
N PRO A 108 -0.63 16.86 -17.46
CA PRO A 108 0.78 17.24 -17.52
C PRO A 108 1.71 16.47 -16.55
N GLU A 109 1.16 15.65 -15.65
CA GLU A 109 1.89 14.92 -14.60
C GLU A 109 2.94 13.94 -15.14
N ALA A 110 2.86 13.60 -16.43
CA ALA A 110 3.77 12.70 -17.12
C ALA A 110 5.18 13.27 -17.39
N ARG A 111 5.41 14.58 -17.26
CA ARG A 111 6.66 15.23 -17.72
C ARG A 111 7.92 14.76 -16.97
N ASP A 112 7.85 14.69 -15.65
CA ASP A 112 8.99 14.32 -14.78
C ASP A 112 8.81 12.94 -14.12
N TRP A 113 7.75 12.24 -14.49
CA TRP A 113 7.44 10.89 -14.02
C TRP A 113 8.46 9.86 -14.55
N PRO A 114 8.87 8.84 -13.76
CA PRO A 114 8.40 8.46 -12.42
C PRO A 114 9.32 8.93 -11.27
N GLU A 115 10.26 9.85 -11.51
CA GLU A 115 11.17 10.31 -10.46
C GLU A 115 10.40 11.12 -9.39
N GLY A 116 10.62 10.83 -8.11
CA GLY A 116 9.91 11.48 -7.00
C GLY A 116 8.47 10.98 -6.78
N LEU A 117 8.02 9.97 -7.53
CA LEU A 117 6.67 9.42 -7.37
C LEU A 117 6.47 8.84 -5.96
N LEU A 118 5.44 9.32 -5.25
CA LEU A 118 4.94 8.72 -4.03
C LEU A 118 4.09 7.49 -4.36
N CYS A 119 4.60 6.31 -4.02
CA CYS A 119 4.04 5.03 -4.40
C CYS A 119 3.59 4.24 -3.17
N THR A 120 2.34 3.77 -3.17
CA THR A 120 1.81 2.82 -2.19
C THR A 120 1.75 1.39 -2.71
N LYS A 121 2.04 1.15 -3.99
CA LYS A 121 2.02 -0.19 -4.59
C LYS A 121 3.38 -0.88 -4.37
N PRO A 122 3.43 -2.04 -3.67
CA PRO A 122 4.71 -2.70 -3.44
C PRO A 122 5.36 -3.19 -4.74
N PRO A 123 6.67 -3.47 -4.73
CA PRO A 123 7.35 -3.96 -5.93
C PRO A 123 6.81 -5.32 -6.39
N VAL A 124 7.22 -5.76 -7.58
CA VAL A 124 6.75 -6.99 -8.23
C VAL A 124 7.92 -7.84 -8.74
N CYS A 125 7.71 -9.15 -8.88
CA CYS A 125 8.61 -10.00 -9.65
C CYS A 125 8.27 -9.94 -11.15
N ARG A 126 9.22 -10.31 -12.03
CA ARG A 126 9.02 -10.27 -13.49
C ARG A 126 7.82 -11.12 -13.96
N PRO A 127 7.65 -12.38 -13.51
CA PRO A 127 6.50 -13.20 -13.93
C PRO A 127 5.16 -12.58 -13.55
N CYS A 128 5.04 -12.06 -12.31
CA CYS A 128 3.81 -11.42 -11.85
C CYS A 128 3.54 -10.08 -12.55
N ALA A 129 4.59 -9.32 -12.91
CA ALA A 129 4.42 -8.11 -13.70
C ALA A 129 3.83 -8.44 -15.08
N ALA A 130 4.39 -9.44 -15.78
CA ALA A 130 3.88 -9.88 -17.08
C ALA A 130 2.44 -10.40 -17.01
N LEU A 131 2.10 -11.12 -15.93
CA LEU A 131 0.75 -11.60 -15.68
C LEU A 131 -0.22 -10.42 -15.44
N ALA A 132 0.14 -9.48 -14.58
CA ALA A 132 -0.69 -8.32 -14.26
C ALA A 132 -0.95 -7.45 -15.50
N MET A 133 0.04 -7.25 -16.36
CA MET A 133 -0.13 -6.50 -17.62
C MET A 133 -1.12 -7.14 -18.58
N ARG A 134 -1.31 -8.47 -18.53
CA ARG A 134 -2.27 -9.17 -19.39
C ARG A 134 -3.68 -9.22 -18.82
N HIS A 135 -3.81 -9.27 -17.50
CA HIS A 135 -5.08 -9.66 -16.86
C HIS A 135 -5.62 -8.64 -15.87
N CYS A 136 -4.87 -7.62 -15.48
CA CYS A 136 -5.35 -6.62 -14.53
C CYS A 136 -6.24 -5.60 -15.26
N PRO A 137 -7.57 -5.58 -15.00
CA PRO A 137 -8.46 -4.62 -15.66
C PRO A 137 -8.23 -3.17 -15.22
N HIS A 138 -7.43 -2.95 -14.17
CA HIS A 138 -7.10 -1.63 -13.63
C HIS A 138 -5.80 -1.03 -14.19
N LEU A 139 -5.10 -1.76 -15.07
CA LEU A 139 -3.90 -1.28 -15.74
C LEU A 139 -4.22 -1.02 -17.22
N SER A 140 -4.46 0.23 -17.58
CA SER A 140 -4.78 0.64 -18.96
C SER A 140 -3.54 1.01 -19.77
N ASP A 141 -2.53 1.61 -19.14
CA ASP A 141 -1.21 1.91 -19.74
C ASP A 141 -0.12 1.53 -18.73
N PRO A 142 0.13 0.23 -18.53
CA PRO A 142 1.11 -0.26 -17.58
C PRO A 142 2.54 0.05 -18.04
N VAL A 143 3.30 0.68 -17.17
CA VAL A 143 4.71 0.99 -17.37
C VAL A 143 5.55 0.28 -16.32
N VAL A 144 6.63 -0.34 -16.78
CA VAL A 144 7.57 -1.03 -15.92
C VAL A 144 8.70 -0.08 -15.54
N VAL A 145 8.86 0.14 -14.24
CA VAL A 145 9.86 1.07 -13.69
C VAL A 145 10.77 0.32 -12.75
N ARG A 146 12.07 0.60 -12.83
CA ARG A 146 13.02 0.23 -11.78
C ARG A 146 13.38 1.44 -10.97
N SER A 147 13.27 1.35 -9.65
CA SER A 147 13.81 2.35 -8.73
C SER A 147 15.03 1.78 -8.03
N ARG A 148 16.20 2.42 -8.22
CA ARG A 148 17.44 1.99 -7.57
C ARG A 148 17.43 2.28 -6.07
N LYS A 149 16.71 3.31 -5.64
CA LYS A 149 16.65 3.72 -4.24
C LYS A 149 15.21 4.13 -3.86
N PRO A 150 14.26 3.18 -3.75
CA PRO A 150 12.96 3.50 -3.17
C PRO A 150 13.16 3.88 -1.70
N ARG A 151 12.75 5.09 -1.31
CA ARG A 151 12.94 5.62 0.04
C ARG A 151 11.63 5.58 0.79
N THR A 152 11.64 5.11 2.02
CA THR A 152 10.50 5.31 2.92
C THR A 152 10.26 6.81 3.07
N TRP A 153 9.07 7.27 2.70
CA TRP A 153 8.70 8.68 2.72
C TRP A 153 7.68 8.99 3.83
N GLY A 154 6.69 8.11 4.00
CA GLY A 154 5.60 8.34 4.93
C GLY A 154 4.55 7.25 4.85
N VAL A 155 3.31 7.62 5.12
CA VAL A 155 2.15 6.72 5.15
C VAL A 155 1.00 7.27 4.33
N PHE A 156 0.04 6.40 3.99
CA PHE A 156 -1.23 6.76 3.39
C PHE A 156 -2.36 6.14 4.22
N GLY A 157 -3.46 6.87 4.36
CA GLY A 157 -4.56 6.55 5.27
C GLY A 157 -5.40 7.79 5.56
N GLY A 158 -6.17 7.76 6.64
CA GLY A 158 -7.17 8.78 6.95
C GLY A 158 -6.85 9.58 8.21
N PHE A 159 -7.15 10.88 8.18
CA PHE A 159 -7.23 11.69 9.39
C PHE A 159 -8.53 11.42 10.14
N PHE A 160 -8.47 11.55 11.46
CA PHE A 160 -9.67 11.60 12.29
C PHE A 160 -9.63 12.84 13.18
N THR A 161 -10.79 13.43 13.40
CA THR A 161 -10.97 14.55 14.34
C THR A 161 -12.10 14.26 15.30
N PRO A 162 -12.10 14.84 16.51
CA PRO A 162 -13.25 14.75 17.41
C PRO A 162 -14.53 15.25 16.72
N ALA A 163 -15.63 14.53 16.92
CA ALA A 163 -16.95 14.88 16.42
C ALA A 163 -17.81 15.48 17.56
N PRO A 164 -18.84 16.31 17.24
CA PRO A 164 -19.69 16.93 18.25
C PRO A 164 -20.45 15.95 19.15
N ASP A 165 -20.67 14.72 18.68
CA ASP A 165 -21.31 13.64 19.44
C ASP A 165 -20.36 12.91 20.40
N GLY A 166 -19.11 13.39 20.54
CA GLY A 166 -18.06 12.76 21.34
C GLY A 166 -17.35 11.60 20.64
N GLY A 167 -17.68 11.33 19.38
CA GLY A 167 -17.03 10.34 18.53
C GLY A 167 -15.80 10.88 17.80
N LEU A 168 -15.33 10.10 16.82
CA LEU A 168 -14.28 10.48 15.87
C LEU A 168 -14.85 10.50 14.46
N ALA A 169 -14.71 11.62 13.77
CA ALA A 169 -15.08 11.78 12.37
C ALA A 169 -13.89 11.46 11.45
N PRO A 170 -14.02 10.52 10.50
CA PRO A 170 -13.00 10.27 9.49
C PRO A 170 -13.00 11.35 8.41
N HIS A 171 -11.82 11.63 7.87
CA HIS A 171 -11.61 12.47 6.69
C HIS A 171 -11.25 11.63 5.47
N ALA A 172 -11.18 12.26 4.30
CA ALA A 172 -10.68 11.63 3.09
C ALA A 172 -9.24 11.14 3.27
N ASP A 173 -8.92 10.01 2.66
CA ASP A 173 -7.58 9.46 2.70
C ASP A 173 -6.58 10.40 2.00
N SER A 174 -5.38 10.50 2.58
CA SER A 174 -4.28 11.31 2.04
C SER A 174 -2.94 10.65 2.32
N ALA A 175 -1.88 11.14 1.67
CA ALA A 175 -0.50 10.78 2.01
C ALA A 175 0.04 11.76 3.06
N LEU A 176 0.79 11.26 4.04
CA LEU A 176 1.40 12.03 5.12
C LEU A 176 2.89 11.67 5.23
N PRO A 177 3.82 12.64 5.10
CA PRO A 177 5.24 12.36 5.29
C PRO A 177 5.54 12.03 6.75
N TYR A 178 6.56 11.22 6.99
CA TYR A 178 7.05 11.02 8.35
C TYR A 178 7.64 12.31 8.92
N GLY A 179 7.43 12.56 10.21
CA GLY A 179 7.81 13.80 10.90
C GLY A 179 6.78 14.93 10.80
N ASP A 180 5.66 14.74 10.08
CA ASP A 180 4.56 15.71 10.08
C ASP A 180 3.92 15.82 11.48
N ALA A 181 3.75 17.05 11.96
CA ALA A 181 3.19 17.33 13.29
C ALA A 181 1.74 16.82 13.46
N ARG A 182 1.02 16.55 12.36
CA ARG A 182 -0.35 16.03 12.37
C ARG A 182 -0.41 14.50 12.46
N ALA A 183 0.73 13.80 12.38
CA ALA A 183 0.82 12.34 12.47
C ALA A 183 0.08 11.70 13.67
N PRO A 184 0.01 12.32 14.87
CA PRO A 184 -0.78 11.78 15.96
C PRO A 184 -2.28 11.60 15.64
N TRP A 185 -2.83 12.37 14.69
CA TRP A 185 -4.24 12.32 14.28
C TRP A 185 -4.50 11.46 13.04
N PHE A 186 -3.51 10.66 12.63
CA PHE A 186 -3.54 9.92 11.39
C PHE A 186 -3.57 8.40 11.62
N LEU A 187 -4.48 7.71 10.93
CA LEU A 187 -4.53 6.26 10.91
C LEU A 187 -3.97 5.75 9.58
N ALA A 188 -2.74 5.24 9.61
CA ALA A 188 -2.08 4.69 8.44
C ALA A 188 -2.72 3.35 8.01
N SER A 189 -2.91 3.17 6.70
CA SER A 189 -3.30 1.88 6.12
C SER A 189 -2.25 1.34 5.15
N GLN A 190 -1.39 2.20 4.59
CA GLN A 190 -0.38 1.81 3.61
C GLN A 190 0.93 2.57 3.85
N LEU A 191 2.07 1.91 3.60
CA LEU A 191 3.38 2.58 3.56
C LEU A 191 3.55 3.28 2.20
N VAL A 192 4.08 4.50 2.23
CA VAL A 192 4.43 5.29 1.05
C VAL A 192 5.95 5.29 0.89
N VAL A 193 6.41 4.92 -0.30
CA VAL A 193 7.80 5.11 -0.71
C VAL A 193 7.88 6.15 -1.81
N GLU A 194 8.90 6.99 -1.76
CA GLU A 194 9.30 7.82 -2.88
C GLU A 194 10.22 7.01 -3.81
N LEU A 195 9.86 6.91 -5.09
CA LEU A 195 10.69 6.24 -6.09
C LEU A 195 11.77 7.21 -6.57
N THR A 196 13.03 6.86 -6.33
CA THR A 196 14.18 7.65 -6.79
C THR A 196 15.16 6.84 -7.63
N ARG A 197 15.93 7.53 -8.47
CA ARG A 197 16.89 6.98 -9.44
C ARG A 197 16.19 5.97 -10.34
N CYS A 198 15.12 6.44 -10.97
CA CYS A 198 14.22 5.63 -11.75
C CYS A 198 14.77 5.31 -13.14
N THR A 199 14.38 4.17 -13.68
CA THR A 199 14.61 3.80 -15.07
C THR A 199 13.36 3.12 -15.60
N VAL A 200 12.80 3.64 -16.69
CA VAL A 200 11.69 2.98 -17.39
C VAL A 200 12.25 1.83 -18.22
N GLU A 201 11.68 0.64 -18.08
CA GLU A 201 11.98 -0.52 -18.93
C GLU A 201 10.89 -0.69 -20.00
N SER A 202 11.29 -1.20 -21.16
CA SER A 202 10.35 -1.80 -22.09
C SER A 202 9.57 -2.93 -21.40
N ALA A 203 8.32 -3.12 -21.80
CA ALA A 203 7.47 -4.16 -21.25
C ALA A 203 8.17 -5.54 -21.22
N PRO A 204 8.03 -6.34 -20.15
CA PRO A 204 8.55 -7.69 -20.09
C PRO A 204 7.96 -8.50 -21.24
N ARG A 205 8.83 -9.05 -22.10
CA ARG A 205 8.39 -10.01 -23.11
C ARG A 205 7.78 -11.23 -22.41
N PRO A 206 6.67 -11.79 -22.90
CA PRO A 206 6.18 -13.06 -22.38
C PRO A 206 7.26 -14.12 -22.54
N ALA A 207 7.40 -14.99 -21.54
CA ALA A 207 8.19 -16.21 -21.71
C ALA A 207 7.56 -17.00 -22.86
N ARG A 208 8.39 -17.44 -23.81
CA ARG A 208 7.98 -18.39 -24.86
C ARG A 208 7.59 -19.71 -24.23
#